data_AF-Q01X55-F1
#
_entry.id   AF-Q01X55-F1
#
_cell.length_a   1.000
_cell.length_b   1.000
_cell.length_c   1.000
_cell.angle_alpha   90.00
_cell.angle_beta   90.00
_cell.angle_gamma   90.00
#
_symmetry.space_group_name_H-M   'P 1'
#
loop_
_entity.id
_entity.type
_entity.pdbx_description
1 polymer ?
#
loop_
_entity_poly.entity_id
_entity_poly.type
_entity_poly.pdbx_seq_one_letter_code
_entity_poly.pdbx_strand_id
1 'polypeptide(L)'
;MDRFSECYQELIEWSYDSADRIVLNAYFPMGQQPGGMLVWWRNLYGRDETMDTAHLMRMAGRFSRRVRAFADAKGIPIIDCAPNVKKFEIAQADLSKHDGKPGVFLILVAKSKAPVWEVERTTTGKVGAIRRKKPMPYVNHYSFHIWDTEWGHITIKMSGHPPFGAQIILNGHDYLSCAAKQAGLTVTKQANCFVQTSDAAGLTKIADTLSEPETEGRLRELCDRWIYSSCLIFGLDLEEQQRSGFQYRYSTYQLEYCRNFCFSSGRKMWEILQRLVDRTRSRLDLKVVKTIFGFKNRPRVKRLKQNKWGVEVETPTYDLTVFHVHYGKLSLKIYSKGEFILRIEVMVHNASDTPFRRSLVDFPKLVSWAKDVLERFLDALQCVDVCFISDEAMETLPEPSTVGKTRVGGIDLNRPRMRLVVRTILSLSTSPTGFSAREVSRKVRSLGGLPEDEYGCRQAAYDLKKLRGKEWIDAKATPGGMKLWRKDCDPWRL
;
A
#
# COMPACT_ATOMS: atom_id res chain seq x y z
N MET A 1 6.27 -17.13 -0.35
CA MET A 1 5.95 -16.64 1.00
C MET A 1 7.07 -15.70 1.42
N ASP A 2 6.78 -14.59 2.09
CA ASP A 2 7.82 -13.70 2.61
C ASP A 2 8.40 -14.23 3.94
N ARG A 3 9.58 -13.76 4.33
CA ARG A 3 10.30 -14.28 5.52
C ARG A 3 9.61 -13.97 6.84
N PHE A 4 8.80 -12.91 6.88
CA PHE A 4 8.03 -12.58 8.08
C PHE A 4 6.94 -13.63 8.29
N SER A 5 6.21 -13.98 7.23
CA SER A 5 5.19 -15.04 7.26
C SER A 5 5.78 -16.39 7.69
N GLU A 6 6.98 -16.74 7.22
CA GLU A 6 7.68 -17.96 7.64
C GLU A 6 8.07 -17.93 9.13
N CYS A 7 8.62 -16.80 9.60
CA CYS A 7 9.06 -16.66 10.99
C CYS A 7 7.91 -16.76 12.01
N TYR A 8 6.70 -16.38 11.61
CA TYR A 8 5.51 -16.34 12.47
C TYR A 8 4.45 -17.37 12.05
N GLN A 9 4.80 -18.36 11.24
CA GLN A 9 3.86 -19.33 10.66
C GLN A 9 3.05 -20.09 11.72
N GLU A 10 3.64 -20.41 12.88
CA GLU A 10 2.95 -21.10 13.98
C GLU A 10 1.87 -20.24 14.65
N LEU A 11 1.90 -18.92 14.43
CA LEU A 11 1.00 -17.95 15.06
C LEU A 11 -0.02 -17.38 14.08
N ILE A 12 0.27 -17.43 12.79
CA ILE A 12 -0.59 -16.97 11.70
C ILE A 12 -1.44 -18.15 11.24
N GLU A 13 -2.76 -18.05 11.40
CA GLU A 13 -3.69 -19.07 10.91
C GLU A 13 -3.84 -19.00 9.40
N TRP A 14 -3.94 -17.77 8.87
CA TRP A 14 -4.03 -17.49 7.45
C TRP A 14 -3.74 -16.02 7.17
N SER A 15 -3.51 -15.71 5.89
CA SER A 15 -3.23 -14.36 5.43
C SER A 15 -3.86 -14.10 4.08
N TYR A 16 -4.14 -12.84 3.77
CA TYR A 16 -4.58 -12.44 2.43
C TYR A 16 -4.11 -11.04 2.09
N ASP A 17 -3.91 -10.81 0.79
CA ASP A 17 -3.56 -9.51 0.24
C ASP A 17 -4.79 -8.84 -0.38
N SER A 18 -4.79 -7.52 -0.52
CA SER A 18 -5.84 -6.80 -1.25
C SER A 18 -5.37 -5.42 -1.71
N ALA A 19 -5.66 -5.08 -2.98
CA ALA A 19 -5.67 -3.70 -3.44
C ALA A 19 -6.96 -3.03 -2.96
N ASP A 20 -6.90 -2.36 -1.80
CA ASP A 20 -8.06 -1.87 -1.06
C ASP A 20 -8.63 -0.58 -1.66
N ARG A 21 -8.01 0.57 -1.40
CA ARG A 21 -8.49 1.84 -1.94
C ARG A 21 -7.90 2.11 -3.31
N ILE A 22 -8.72 1.99 -4.36
CA ILE A 22 -8.32 2.30 -5.74
C ILE A 22 -9.00 3.61 -6.15
N VAL A 23 -8.21 4.64 -6.45
CA VAL A 23 -8.73 5.93 -6.95
C VAL A 23 -8.22 6.18 -8.36
N LEU A 24 -9.13 6.29 -9.31
CA LEU A 24 -8.85 6.57 -10.71
C LEU A 24 -9.34 7.97 -11.08
N ASN A 25 -8.55 8.73 -11.83
CA ASN A 25 -9.04 9.93 -12.51
C ASN A 25 -9.62 9.52 -13.87
N ALA A 26 -10.83 9.98 -14.16
CA ALA A 26 -11.44 9.95 -15.48
C ALA A 26 -11.36 11.35 -16.09
N TYR A 27 -10.75 11.46 -17.26
CA TYR A 27 -10.62 12.73 -17.97
C TYR A 27 -10.87 12.55 -19.47
N PHE A 28 -11.52 13.53 -20.07
CA PHE A 28 -11.67 13.62 -21.52
C PHE A 28 -10.42 14.29 -22.13
N PRO A 29 -9.58 13.57 -22.92
CA PRO A 29 -8.30 14.10 -23.39
C PRO A 29 -8.44 15.34 -24.26
N MET A 30 -9.38 15.32 -25.21
CA MET A 30 -9.61 16.43 -26.15
C MET A 30 -10.06 17.69 -25.41
N GLY A 31 -10.87 17.55 -24.36
CA GLY A 31 -11.29 18.66 -23.50
C GLY A 31 -10.21 19.21 -22.55
N GLN A 32 -8.99 18.65 -22.54
CA GLN A 32 -7.89 19.17 -21.70
C GLN A 32 -7.20 20.39 -22.29
N GLN A 33 -7.28 20.59 -23.60
CA GLN A 33 -6.59 21.67 -24.31
C GLN A 33 -7.59 22.62 -24.99
N PRO A 34 -7.27 23.92 -25.12
CA PRO A 34 -8.15 24.91 -25.77
C PRO A 34 -8.62 24.49 -27.18
N GLY A 35 -7.68 24.06 -28.03
CA GLY A 35 -8.00 23.66 -29.40
C GLY A 35 -8.86 22.41 -29.47
N GLY A 36 -8.58 21.41 -28.63
CA GLY A 36 -9.40 20.21 -28.54
C GLY A 36 -10.80 20.50 -28.03
N MET A 37 -10.94 21.41 -27.05
CA MET A 37 -12.25 21.86 -26.55
C MET A 37 -13.09 22.50 -27.67
N LEU A 38 -12.48 23.27 -28.57
CA LEU A 38 -13.16 23.85 -29.72
C LEU A 38 -13.58 22.79 -30.76
N VAL A 39 -12.71 21.83 -31.05
CA VAL A 39 -13.04 20.71 -31.96
C VAL A 39 -14.20 19.89 -31.41
N TRP A 40 -14.16 19.55 -30.13
CA TRP A 40 -15.26 18.86 -29.46
C TRP A 40 -16.57 19.67 -29.53
N TRP A 41 -16.51 20.98 -29.31
CA TRP A 41 -17.68 21.86 -29.43
C TRP A 41 -18.28 21.83 -30.83
N ARG A 42 -17.44 21.91 -31.87
CA ARG A 42 -17.88 21.80 -33.28
C ARG A 42 -18.55 20.47 -33.57
N ASN A 43 -17.99 19.37 -33.09
CA ASN A 43 -18.63 18.07 -33.25
C ASN A 43 -19.98 18.03 -32.51
N LEU A 44 -20.07 18.62 -31.32
CA LEU A 44 -21.28 18.61 -30.51
C LEU A 44 -22.41 19.48 -31.07
N TYR A 45 -22.13 20.68 -31.60
CA TYR A 45 -23.16 21.64 -32.01
C TYR A 45 -23.16 22.00 -33.50
N GLY A 46 -22.15 21.57 -34.26
CA GLY A 46 -21.98 21.88 -35.68
C GLY A 46 -21.53 23.32 -35.98
N ARG A 47 -21.40 24.19 -34.97
CA ARG A 47 -21.11 25.63 -35.13
C ARG A 47 -20.39 26.22 -33.92
N ASP A 48 -19.64 27.29 -34.18
CA ASP A 48 -18.86 28.02 -33.16
C ASP A 48 -19.61 29.23 -32.57
N GLU A 49 -20.71 29.64 -33.19
CA GLU A 49 -21.48 30.85 -32.85
C GLU A 49 -21.92 30.88 -31.39
N THR A 50 -22.10 29.71 -30.78
CA THR A 50 -22.57 29.54 -29.40
C THR A 50 -21.47 29.13 -28.43
N MET A 51 -20.22 29.01 -28.87
CA MET A 51 -19.06 28.70 -28.02
C MET A 51 -18.68 29.92 -27.19
N ASP A 52 -19.34 30.12 -26.06
CA ASP A 52 -19.07 31.18 -25.11
C ASP A 52 -19.15 30.70 -23.66
N THR A 53 -18.62 31.51 -22.73
CA THR A 53 -18.64 31.22 -21.29
C THR A 53 -20.06 30.98 -20.77
N ALA A 54 -21.06 31.72 -21.26
CA ALA A 54 -22.43 31.56 -20.81
C ALA A 54 -23.02 30.20 -21.21
N HIS A 55 -22.69 29.70 -22.40
CA HIS A 55 -23.12 28.38 -22.87
C HIS A 55 -22.48 27.25 -22.08
N LEU A 56 -21.17 27.36 -21.77
CA LEU A 56 -20.48 26.40 -20.91
C LEU A 56 -21.06 26.38 -19.48
N MET A 57 -21.45 27.56 -18.95
CA MET A 57 -22.18 27.65 -17.67
C MET A 57 -23.57 27.04 -17.75
N ARG A 58 -24.30 27.23 -18.87
CA ARG A 58 -25.61 26.60 -19.10
C ARG A 58 -25.51 25.08 -19.11
N MET A 59 -24.43 24.49 -19.64
CA MET A 59 -24.22 23.03 -19.59
C MET A 59 -24.12 22.53 -18.14
N ALA A 60 -23.39 23.22 -17.27
CA ALA A 60 -23.32 22.88 -15.85
C ALA A 60 -24.67 23.07 -15.13
N GLY A 61 -25.43 24.11 -15.49
CA GLY A 61 -26.80 24.32 -15.01
C GLY A 61 -27.76 23.20 -15.46
N ARG A 62 -27.66 22.77 -16.73
CA ARG A 62 -28.41 21.62 -17.28
C ARG A 62 -28.08 20.34 -16.50
N PHE A 63 -26.80 20.08 -16.24
CA PHE A 63 -26.35 18.95 -15.44
C PHE A 63 -27.01 18.95 -14.06
N SER A 64 -26.92 20.06 -13.32
CA SER A 64 -27.51 20.20 -11.98
C SER A 64 -29.02 19.89 -11.97
N ARG A 65 -29.77 20.50 -12.91
CA ARG A 65 -31.22 20.28 -13.01
C ARG A 65 -31.57 18.84 -13.32
N ARG A 66 -30.85 18.20 -14.25
CA ARG A 66 -31.12 16.81 -14.66
C ARG A 66 -30.79 15.81 -13.55
N VAL A 67 -29.70 16.02 -12.80
CA VAL A 67 -29.36 15.19 -11.63
C VAL A 67 -30.45 15.26 -10.57
N ARG A 68 -30.90 16.48 -10.22
CA ARG A 68 -31.94 16.66 -9.20
C ARG A 68 -33.27 16.04 -9.65
N ALA A 69 -33.71 16.31 -10.87
CA ALA A 69 -34.93 15.70 -11.42
C ALA A 69 -34.87 14.17 -11.46
N PHE A 70 -33.71 13.59 -11.78
CA PHE A 70 -33.50 12.14 -11.72
C PHE A 70 -33.58 11.61 -10.29
N ALA A 71 -32.92 12.28 -9.35
CA ALA A 71 -32.93 11.89 -7.94
C ALA A 71 -34.36 11.92 -7.38
N ASP A 72 -35.11 12.99 -7.63
CA ASP A 72 -36.50 13.14 -7.22
C ASP A 72 -37.39 12.04 -7.84
N ALA A 73 -37.27 11.79 -9.15
CA ALA A 73 -38.07 10.79 -9.85
C ALA A 73 -37.78 9.34 -9.40
N LYS A 74 -36.57 9.07 -8.91
CA LYS A 74 -36.16 7.74 -8.42
C LYS A 74 -36.21 7.61 -6.90
N GLY A 75 -36.55 8.66 -6.17
CA GLY A 75 -36.51 8.69 -4.70
C GLY A 75 -35.09 8.52 -4.14
N ILE A 76 -34.06 8.92 -4.89
CA ILE A 76 -32.66 8.84 -4.46
C ILE A 76 -32.33 10.09 -3.64
N PRO A 77 -31.80 9.97 -2.40
CA PRO A 77 -31.39 11.12 -1.63
C PRO A 77 -30.28 11.92 -2.33
N ILE A 78 -30.50 13.23 -2.47
CA ILE A 78 -29.47 14.19 -2.89
C ILE A 78 -29.21 15.22 -1.79
N ILE A 79 -27.97 15.26 -1.30
CA ILE A 79 -27.60 16.06 -0.12
C ILE A 79 -26.56 17.10 -0.51
N ASP A 80 -26.92 18.37 -0.38
CA ASP A 80 -25.98 19.50 -0.50
C ASP A 80 -25.15 19.62 0.80
N CYS A 81 -23.90 19.16 0.75
CA CYS A 81 -23.00 19.15 1.89
C CYS A 81 -22.38 20.53 2.14
N ALA A 82 -22.55 21.04 3.37
CA ALA A 82 -21.82 22.20 3.86
C ALA A 82 -20.29 21.95 3.94
N PRO A 83 -19.47 23.01 3.99
CA PRO A 83 -18.04 22.88 4.27
C PRO A 83 -17.78 22.10 5.57
N ASN A 84 -16.66 21.37 5.62
CA ASN A 84 -16.22 20.58 6.79
C ASN A 84 -17.13 19.42 7.24
N VAL A 85 -18.24 19.16 6.56
CA VAL A 85 -19.05 17.96 6.79
C VAL A 85 -18.25 16.72 6.40
N LYS A 86 -18.23 15.72 7.28
CA LYS A 86 -17.60 14.42 7.04
C LYS A 86 -18.47 13.56 6.13
N LYS A 87 -18.32 13.78 4.82
CA LYS A 87 -19.11 13.11 3.77
C LYS A 87 -19.06 11.59 3.84
N PHE A 88 -17.97 11.03 4.32
CA PHE A 88 -17.83 9.58 4.46
C PHE A 88 -18.79 9.01 5.52
N GLU A 89 -19.08 9.74 6.60
CA GLU A 89 -20.02 9.30 7.64
C GLU A 89 -21.45 9.27 7.11
N ILE A 90 -21.84 10.29 6.31
CA ILE A 90 -23.14 10.33 5.62
C ILE A 90 -23.24 9.12 4.68
N ALA A 91 -22.26 8.94 3.81
CA ALA A 91 -22.25 7.83 2.86
C ALA A 91 -22.29 6.46 3.56
N GLN A 92 -21.60 6.30 4.69
CA GLN A 92 -21.60 5.07 5.47
C GLN A 92 -22.95 4.80 6.13
N ALA A 93 -23.64 5.83 6.63
CA ALA A 93 -24.97 5.69 7.22
C ALA A 93 -25.99 5.21 6.18
N ASP A 94 -25.99 5.78 4.97
CA ASP A 94 -26.85 5.31 3.87
C ASP A 94 -26.45 3.92 3.38
N LEU A 95 -25.14 3.66 3.21
CA LEU A 95 -24.63 2.35 2.78
C LEU A 95 -25.04 1.22 3.73
N SER A 96 -25.05 1.48 5.04
CA SER A 96 -25.44 0.48 6.06
C SER A 96 -26.91 0.03 5.96
N LYS A 97 -27.76 0.85 5.33
CA LYS A 97 -29.19 0.59 5.11
C LYS A 97 -29.49 0.06 3.71
N HIS A 98 -28.48 0.03 2.83
CA HIS A 98 -28.67 -0.34 1.43
C HIS A 98 -28.96 -1.83 1.28
N ASP A 99 -29.88 -2.18 0.40
CA ASP A 99 -30.37 -3.55 0.21
C ASP A 99 -29.53 -4.36 -0.80
N GLY A 100 -28.44 -3.79 -1.30
CA GLY A 100 -27.55 -4.41 -2.27
C GLY A 100 -28.11 -4.43 -3.69
N LYS A 101 -29.20 -3.70 -3.98
CA LYS A 101 -29.68 -3.54 -5.35
C LYS A 101 -28.70 -2.70 -6.18
N PRO A 102 -28.42 -3.07 -7.44
CA PRO A 102 -27.51 -2.30 -8.28
C PRO A 102 -28.08 -0.93 -8.65
N GLY A 103 -27.21 0.08 -8.69
CA GLY A 103 -27.57 1.43 -9.12
C GLY A 103 -27.10 2.53 -8.17
N VAL A 104 -27.40 3.77 -8.54
CA VAL A 104 -27.16 4.96 -7.71
C VAL A 104 -28.14 4.94 -6.54
N PHE A 105 -27.63 5.00 -5.31
CA PHE A 105 -28.46 5.01 -4.09
C PHE A 105 -28.33 6.30 -3.28
N LEU A 106 -27.27 7.10 -3.51
CA LEU A 106 -27.07 8.38 -2.82
C LEU A 106 -26.25 9.34 -3.69
N ILE A 107 -26.58 10.63 -3.67
CA ILE A 107 -25.82 11.68 -4.36
C ILE A 107 -25.43 12.77 -3.36
N LEU A 108 -24.12 12.99 -3.17
CA LEU A 108 -23.62 14.08 -2.33
C LEU A 108 -23.11 15.23 -3.21
N VAL A 109 -23.58 16.45 -2.96
CA VAL A 109 -23.15 17.65 -3.69
C VAL A 109 -22.24 18.48 -2.80
N ALA A 110 -21.05 18.82 -3.30
CA ALA A 110 -20.13 19.67 -2.54
C ALA A 110 -19.27 20.55 -3.46
N LYS A 111 -18.92 21.73 -2.96
CA LYS A 111 -18.02 22.65 -3.68
C LYS A 111 -16.57 22.17 -3.61
N SER A 112 -15.91 22.11 -4.77
CA SER A 112 -14.47 21.83 -4.89
C SER A 112 -13.88 22.64 -6.04
N LYS A 113 -12.58 22.95 -5.96
CA LYS A 113 -11.88 23.61 -7.06
C LYS A 113 -11.87 22.71 -8.30
N ALA A 114 -12.20 23.26 -9.46
CA ALA A 114 -12.05 22.58 -10.75
C ALA A 114 -11.57 23.54 -11.85
N PRO A 115 -10.94 23.01 -12.90
CA PRO A 115 -10.69 23.78 -14.11
C PRO A 115 -12.03 24.12 -14.78
N VAL A 116 -12.28 25.42 -14.99
CA VAL A 116 -13.43 25.92 -15.74
C VAL A 116 -12.89 26.70 -16.94
N TRP A 117 -13.48 26.45 -18.11
CA TRP A 117 -13.15 27.17 -19.33
C TRP A 117 -13.87 28.53 -19.39
N GLU A 118 -13.13 29.53 -19.83
CA GLU A 118 -13.60 30.87 -20.17
C GLU A 118 -13.26 31.12 -21.63
N VAL A 119 -14.22 31.67 -22.37
CA VAL A 119 -14.09 31.91 -23.80
C VAL A 119 -14.23 33.40 -24.06
N GLU A 120 -13.17 34.00 -24.56
CA GLU A 120 -13.16 35.36 -25.07
C GLU A 120 -13.79 35.39 -26.47
N ARG A 121 -14.60 36.41 -26.76
CA ARG A 121 -15.15 36.67 -28.10
C ARG A 121 -14.48 37.90 -28.68
N THR A 122 -14.18 37.85 -29.99
CA THR A 122 -13.72 39.05 -30.70
C THR A 122 -14.86 40.06 -30.83
N THR A 123 -14.53 41.31 -31.14
CA THR A 123 -15.52 42.35 -31.48
C THR A 123 -16.41 41.97 -32.66
N THR A 124 -15.93 41.08 -33.52
CA THR A 124 -16.66 40.50 -34.67
C THR A 124 -17.46 39.23 -34.33
N GLY A 125 -17.56 38.86 -33.04
CA GLY A 125 -18.37 37.72 -32.57
C GLY A 125 -17.72 36.33 -32.74
N LYS A 126 -16.51 36.24 -33.30
CA LYS A 126 -15.77 34.98 -33.46
C LYS A 126 -15.18 34.51 -32.13
N VAL A 127 -14.94 33.20 -32.02
CA VAL A 127 -14.26 32.60 -30.87
C VAL A 127 -12.81 33.09 -30.84
N GLY A 128 -12.45 33.79 -29.77
CA GLY A 128 -11.09 34.25 -29.49
C GLY A 128 -10.33 33.23 -28.64
N ALA A 129 -9.72 33.68 -27.55
CA ALA A 129 -8.97 32.80 -26.67
C ALA A 129 -9.89 31.95 -25.77
N ILE A 130 -9.63 30.64 -25.74
CA ILE A 130 -10.21 29.72 -24.77
C ILE A 130 -9.17 29.47 -23.68
N ARG A 131 -9.47 29.88 -22.44
CA ARG A 131 -8.52 29.82 -21.31
C ARG A 131 -9.16 29.14 -20.10
N ARG A 132 -8.32 28.58 -19.23
CA ARG A 132 -8.78 28.12 -17.92
C ARG A 132 -8.86 29.31 -16.98
N LYS A 133 -10.00 29.50 -16.32
CA LYS A 133 -10.19 30.55 -15.32
C LYS A 133 -9.16 30.41 -14.20
N LYS A 134 -8.50 31.52 -13.85
CA LYS A 134 -7.53 31.62 -12.75
C LYS A 134 -7.91 32.79 -11.83
N PRO A 135 -7.94 32.58 -10.49
CA PRO A 135 -7.75 31.31 -9.78
C PRO A 135 -8.86 30.29 -10.11
N MET A 136 -8.58 29.00 -9.88
CA MET A 136 -9.58 27.94 -10.12
C MET A 136 -10.81 28.18 -9.24
N PRO A 137 -12.01 28.32 -9.83
CA PRO A 137 -13.22 28.57 -9.08
C PRO A 137 -13.66 27.32 -8.31
N TYR A 138 -14.42 27.54 -7.22
CA TYR A 138 -15.16 26.48 -6.54
C TYR A 138 -16.46 26.21 -7.29
N VAL A 139 -16.64 24.98 -7.74
CA VAL A 139 -17.85 24.52 -8.43
C VAL A 139 -18.43 23.30 -7.75
N ASN A 140 -19.72 23.05 -7.96
CA ASN A 140 -20.38 21.86 -7.46
C ASN A 140 -19.78 20.62 -8.12
N HIS A 141 -19.32 19.70 -7.28
CA HIS A 141 -19.04 18.33 -7.63
C HIS A 141 -20.12 17.43 -7.05
N TYR A 142 -20.46 16.40 -7.80
CA TYR A 142 -21.48 15.43 -7.48
C TYR A 142 -20.77 14.11 -7.24
N SER A 143 -20.88 13.59 -6.02
CA SER A 143 -20.41 12.28 -5.62
C SER A 143 -21.59 11.31 -5.70
N PHE A 144 -21.63 10.54 -6.79
CA PHE A 144 -22.59 9.47 -7.00
C PHE A 144 -22.11 8.24 -6.25
N HIS A 145 -22.87 7.80 -5.25
CA HIS A 145 -22.65 6.54 -4.54
C HIS A 145 -23.49 5.46 -5.21
N ILE A 146 -22.81 4.43 -5.70
CA ILE A 146 -23.35 3.40 -6.58
C ILE A 146 -23.07 2.05 -5.95
N TRP A 147 -24.05 1.16 -6.00
CA TRP A 147 -23.83 -0.25 -5.70
C TRP A 147 -23.71 -1.05 -7.00
N ASP A 148 -22.63 -1.81 -7.12
CA ASP A 148 -22.32 -2.70 -8.24
C ASP A 148 -22.33 -4.16 -7.76
N THR A 149 -22.81 -5.07 -8.61
CA THR A 149 -22.94 -6.50 -8.25
C THR A 149 -21.62 -7.21 -8.05
N GLU A 150 -20.55 -6.76 -8.71
CA GLU A 150 -19.23 -7.39 -8.69
C GLU A 150 -18.28 -6.64 -7.75
N TRP A 151 -18.34 -5.30 -7.76
CA TRP A 151 -17.42 -4.44 -7.02
C TRP A 151 -17.96 -3.92 -5.69
N GLY A 152 -19.27 -4.08 -5.44
CA GLY A 152 -19.92 -3.52 -4.25
C GLY A 152 -20.01 -1.99 -4.32
N HIS A 153 -19.59 -1.28 -3.29
CA HIS A 153 -19.73 0.17 -3.24
C HIS A 153 -18.68 0.90 -4.11
N ILE A 154 -19.18 1.72 -5.04
CA ILE A 154 -18.41 2.58 -5.91
C ILE A 154 -18.80 4.04 -5.67
N THR A 155 -17.83 4.95 -5.70
CA THR A 155 -18.11 6.38 -5.70
C THR A 155 -17.53 7.06 -6.95
N ILE A 156 -18.37 7.74 -7.72
CA ILE A 156 -17.94 8.59 -8.84
C ILE A 156 -18.15 10.05 -8.45
N LYS A 157 -17.06 10.78 -8.25
CA LYS A 157 -17.08 12.22 -7.99
C LYS A 157 -16.81 12.99 -9.27
N MET A 158 -17.81 13.70 -9.80
CA MET A 158 -17.76 14.38 -11.10
C MET A 158 -18.02 15.88 -10.99
N SER A 159 -17.35 16.68 -11.81
CA SER A 159 -17.71 18.08 -12.06
C SER A 159 -18.82 18.18 -13.10
N GLY A 160 -19.87 18.96 -12.82
CA GLY A 160 -20.91 19.29 -13.81
C GLY A 160 -20.43 20.26 -14.90
N HIS A 161 -19.27 20.89 -14.74
CA HIS A 161 -18.68 21.74 -15.78
C HIS A 161 -17.87 20.93 -16.79
N PRO A 162 -17.98 21.22 -18.10
CA PRO A 162 -17.12 20.61 -19.11
C PRO A 162 -15.64 20.97 -18.84
N PRO A 163 -14.71 20.02 -18.98
CA PRO A 163 -14.82 18.74 -19.70
C PRO A 163 -15.26 17.55 -18.82
N PHE A 164 -16.10 17.78 -17.80
CA PHE A 164 -16.73 16.75 -16.97
C PHE A 164 -15.73 15.82 -16.27
N GLY A 165 -14.61 16.38 -15.80
CA GLY A 165 -13.59 15.60 -15.09
C GLY A 165 -14.17 14.89 -13.86
N ALA A 166 -13.76 13.65 -13.64
CA ALA A 166 -14.26 12.84 -12.53
C ALA A 166 -13.15 12.03 -11.84
N GLN A 167 -13.44 11.60 -10.61
CA GLN A 167 -12.65 10.64 -9.85
C GLN A 167 -13.54 9.46 -9.49
N ILE A 168 -13.07 8.25 -9.76
CA ILE A 168 -13.74 6.99 -9.46
C ILE A 168 -12.99 6.37 -8.29
N ILE A 169 -13.71 6.01 -7.23
CA ILE A 169 -13.18 5.43 -6.00
C ILE A 169 -13.82 4.06 -5.83
N LEU A 170 -12.98 3.03 -5.74
CA LEU A 170 -13.35 1.63 -5.58
C LEU A 170 -12.76 1.10 -4.27
N ASN A 171 -13.45 0.11 -3.68
CA ASN A 171 -13.03 -0.60 -2.49
C ASN A 171 -12.78 -2.08 -2.81
N GLY A 172 -11.53 -2.52 -2.69
CA GLY A 172 -11.10 -3.88 -2.95
C GLY A 172 -11.69 -4.89 -1.98
N HIS A 173 -11.91 -4.55 -0.71
CA HIS A 173 -12.56 -5.47 0.23
C HIS A 173 -14.05 -5.66 -0.08
N ASP A 174 -14.73 -4.67 -0.67
CA ASP A 174 -16.10 -4.83 -1.13
C ASP A 174 -16.15 -5.72 -2.38
N TYR A 175 -15.22 -5.53 -3.32
CA TYR A 175 -15.02 -6.46 -4.44
C TYR A 175 -14.76 -7.90 -3.96
N LEU A 176 -13.83 -8.08 -3.01
CA LEU A 176 -13.55 -9.41 -2.43
C LEU A 176 -14.79 -10.02 -1.77
N SER A 177 -15.60 -9.21 -1.08
CA SER A 177 -16.83 -9.68 -0.43
C SER A 177 -17.87 -10.13 -1.46
N CYS A 178 -18.08 -9.35 -2.53
CA CYS A 178 -18.99 -9.69 -3.61
C CYS A 178 -18.52 -10.95 -4.37
N ALA A 179 -17.24 -11.00 -4.74
CA ALA A 179 -16.66 -12.14 -5.45
C ALA A 179 -16.65 -13.42 -4.60
N ALA A 180 -16.34 -13.33 -3.30
CA ALA A 180 -16.43 -14.47 -2.39
C ALA A 180 -17.86 -15.01 -2.30
N LYS A 181 -18.86 -14.11 -2.17
CA LYS A 181 -20.28 -14.49 -2.16
C LYS A 181 -20.70 -15.18 -3.46
N GLN A 182 -20.28 -14.67 -4.61
CA GLN A 182 -20.57 -15.29 -5.92
C GLN A 182 -19.92 -16.66 -6.08
N ALA A 183 -18.72 -16.85 -5.52
CA ALA A 183 -18.01 -18.12 -5.52
C ALA A 183 -18.47 -19.09 -4.41
N GLY A 184 -19.46 -18.71 -3.59
CA GLY A 184 -19.99 -19.54 -2.50
C GLY A 184 -19.08 -19.64 -1.27
N LEU A 185 -18.07 -18.77 -1.14
CA LEU A 185 -17.20 -18.71 0.04
C LEU A 185 -17.90 -17.96 1.18
N THR A 186 -17.85 -18.54 2.39
CA THR A 186 -18.32 -17.87 3.59
C THR A 186 -17.21 -17.00 4.15
N VAL A 187 -17.40 -15.68 4.13
CA VAL A 187 -16.45 -14.69 4.67
C VAL A 187 -17.14 -13.78 5.67
N THR A 188 -16.49 -13.56 6.82
CA THR A 188 -16.96 -12.61 7.83
C THR A 188 -16.06 -11.38 7.81
N LYS A 189 -16.66 -10.21 7.58
CA LYS A 189 -15.95 -8.92 7.53
C LYS A 189 -16.20 -8.15 8.83
N GLN A 190 -15.12 -7.71 9.48
CA GLN A 190 -15.17 -6.76 10.60
C GLN A 190 -14.27 -5.57 10.28
N ALA A 191 -14.81 -4.35 10.40
CA ALA A 191 -14.06 -3.10 10.23
C ALA A 191 -13.11 -3.09 9.00
N ASN A 192 -13.63 -3.27 7.78
CA ASN A 192 -12.86 -3.33 6.52
C ASN A 192 -11.69 -4.36 6.49
N CYS A 193 -11.80 -5.47 7.22
CA CYS A 193 -10.93 -6.64 7.12
C CYS A 193 -11.75 -7.93 7.24
N PHE A 194 -11.26 -9.03 6.69
CA PHE A 194 -11.86 -10.36 6.87
C PHE A 194 -11.29 -11.02 8.13
N VAL A 195 -12.16 -11.45 9.03
CA VAL A 195 -11.81 -12.12 10.30
C VAL A 195 -11.99 -13.63 10.24
N GLN A 196 -12.84 -14.12 9.35
CA GLN A 196 -13.08 -15.55 9.15
C GLN A 196 -13.33 -15.82 7.67
N THR A 197 -12.87 -16.98 7.21
CA THR A 197 -13.14 -17.50 5.87
C THR A 197 -13.25 -19.02 5.92
N SER A 198 -14.15 -19.60 5.12
CA SER A 198 -14.23 -21.06 4.91
C SER A 198 -13.10 -21.61 4.05
N ASP A 199 -12.48 -20.76 3.22
CA ASP A 199 -11.37 -21.11 2.32
C ASP A 199 -10.44 -19.90 2.10
N ALA A 200 -9.29 -19.91 2.78
CA ALA A 200 -8.29 -18.85 2.66
C ALA A 200 -7.55 -18.86 1.31
N ALA A 201 -7.38 -20.04 0.70
CA ALA A 201 -6.72 -20.16 -0.60
C ALA A 201 -7.62 -19.62 -1.71
N GLY A 202 -8.91 -19.93 -1.67
CA GLY A 202 -9.91 -19.35 -2.57
C GLY A 202 -10.01 -17.83 -2.45
N LEU A 203 -10.02 -17.28 -1.23
CA LEU A 203 -10.00 -15.82 -1.02
C LEU A 203 -8.72 -15.17 -1.59
N THR A 204 -7.57 -15.81 -1.40
CA THR A 204 -6.29 -15.34 -1.95
C THR A 204 -6.32 -15.33 -3.47
N LYS A 205 -6.86 -16.39 -4.09
CA LYS A 205 -7.02 -16.47 -5.55
C LYS A 205 -7.89 -15.33 -6.09
N ILE A 206 -8.99 -15.01 -5.40
CA ILE A 206 -9.85 -13.88 -5.77
C ILE A 206 -9.10 -12.56 -5.65
N ALA A 207 -8.31 -12.38 -4.58
CA ALA A 207 -7.50 -11.17 -4.40
C ALA A 207 -6.39 -11.01 -5.44
N ASP A 208 -5.73 -12.10 -5.80
CA ASP A 208 -4.70 -12.11 -6.82
C ASP A 208 -5.24 -11.67 -8.19
N THR A 209 -6.54 -11.87 -8.46
CA THR A 209 -7.15 -11.37 -9.69
C THR A 209 -6.93 -9.86 -9.87
N LEU A 210 -6.89 -9.04 -8.81
CA LEU A 210 -6.66 -7.59 -8.93
C LEU A 210 -5.23 -7.22 -9.37
N SER A 211 -4.31 -8.19 -9.35
CA SER A 211 -2.92 -8.04 -9.82
C SER A 211 -2.74 -8.55 -11.25
N GLU A 212 -3.73 -9.25 -11.80
CA GLU A 212 -3.66 -9.85 -13.14
C GLU A 212 -3.79 -8.78 -14.25
N PRO A 213 -3.16 -9.00 -15.42
CA PRO A 213 -3.26 -8.10 -16.58
C PRO A 213 -4.70 -7.75 -16.99
N GLU A 214 -5.62 -8.71 -16.87
CA GLU A 214 -7.04 -8.63 -17.21
C GLU A 214 -7.81 -7.61 -16.35
N THR A 215 -7.25 -7.21 -15.21
CA THR A 215 -7.82 -6.18 -14.33
C THR A 215 -7.97 -4.83 -15.03
N GLU A 216 -7.09 -4.52 -15.96
CA GLU A 216 -7.18 -3.29 -16.76
C GLU A 216 -8.52 -3.23 -17.52
N GLY A 217 -8.87 -4.32 -18.21
CA GLY A 217 -10.11 -4.42 -18.99
C GLY A 217 -11.34 -4.38 -18.10
N ARG A 218 -11.34 -5.15 -17.01
CA ARG A 218 -12.46 -5.18 -16.03
C ARG A 218 -12.70 -3.81 -15.40
N LEU A 219 -11.63 -3.13 -14.97
CA LEU A 219 -11.74 -1.77 -14.42
C LEU A 219 -12.24 -0.77 -15.46
N ARG A 220 -11.77 -0.86 -16.71
CA ARG A 220 -12.21 0.01 -17.79
C ARG A 220 -13.70 -0.18 -18.07
N GLU A 221 -14.16 -1.42 -18.22
CA GLU A 221 -15.56 -1.75 -18.47
C GLU A 221 -16.45 -1.27 -17.33
N LEU A 222 -16.06 -1.51 -16.08
CA LEU A 222 -16.76 -1.02 -14.89
C LEU A 222 -16.88 0.51 -14.90
N CYS A 223 -15.75 1.20 -15.13
CA CYS A 223 -15.71 2.65 -15.15
C CYS A 223 -16.59 3.22 -16.25
N ASP A 224 -16.48 2.70 -17.47
CA ASP A 224 -17.27 3.12 -18.63
C ASP A 224 -18.77 2.89 -18.36
N ARG A 225 -19.14 1.67 -17.92
CA ARG A 225 -20.52 1.30 -17.59
C ARG A 225 -21.18 2.33 -16.68
N TRP A 226 -20.54 2.70 -15.58
CA TRP A 226 -21.14 3.61 -14.60
C TRP A 226 -20.98 5.09 -14.95
N ILE A 227 -19.82 5.52 -15.44
CA ILE A 227 -19.59 6.94 -15.70
C ILE A 227 -20.45 7.47 -16.84
N TYR A 228 -20.68 6.68 -17.91
CA TYR A 228 -21.49 7.12 -19.03
C TYR A 228 -22.99 7.05 -18.70
N SER A 229 -23.44 5.92 -18.15
CA SER A 229 -24.87 5.68 -17.92
C SER A 229 -25.45 6.45 -16.73
N SER A 230 -24.65 6.68 -15.69
CA SER A 230 -25.15 7.14 -14.40
C SER A 230 -24.58 8.49 -13.96
N CYS A 231 -23.63 9.07 -14.72
CA CYS A 231 -23.04 10.37 -14.40
C CYS A 231 -23.03 11.33 -15.60
N LEU A 232 -22.33 10.99 -16.68
CA LEU A 232 -22.18 11.86 -17.86
C LEU A 232 -23.52 12.10 -18.55
N ILE A 233 -24.46 11.15 -18.50
CA ILE A 233 -25.78 11.27 -19.10
C ILE A 233 -26.50 12.57 -18.74
N PHE A 234 -26.23 13.14 -17.56
CA PHE A 234 -26.83 14.40 -17.12
C PHE A 234 -26.21 15.63 -17.78
N GLY A 235 -24.94 15.55 -18.21
CA GLY A 235 -24.24 16.60 -18.94
C GLY A 235 -24.42 16.52 -20.45
N LEU A 236 -24.29 15.31 -20.98
CA LEU A 236 -24.45 14.96 -22.39
C LEU A 236 -25.38 13.77 -22.49
N ASP A 237 -26.52 13.89 -23.17
CA ASP A 237 -27.34 12.71 -23.46
C ASP A 237 -26.64 11.72 -24.42
N LEU A 238 -27.25 10.55 -24.66
CA LEU A 238 -26.63 9.50 -25.45
C LEU A 238 -26.32 9.94 -26.88
N GLU A 239 -27.21 10.71 -27.50
CA GLU A 239 -27.02 11.24 -28.85
C GLU A 239 -25.85 12.25 -28.87
N GLU A 240 -25.79 13.16 -27.90
CA GLU A 240 -24.70 14.12 -27.75
C GLU A 240 -23.35 13.43 -27.50
N GLN A 241 -23.32 12.34 -26.72
CA GLN A 241 -22.12 11.54 -26.49
C GLN A 241 -21.61 10.91 -27.80
N GLN A 242 -22.51 10.29 -28.57
CA GLN A 242 -22.19 9.67 -29.85
C GLN A 242 -21.72 10.72 -30.88
N ARG A 243 -22.49 11.80 -31.04
CA ARG A 243 -22.20 12.87 -32.01
C ARG A 243 -20.87 13.57 -31.73
N SER A 244 -20.56 13.83 -30.46
CA SER A 244 -19.33 14.52 -30.09
C SER A 244 -18.10 13.61 -29.99
N GLY A 245 -18.28 12.28 -30.05
CA GLY A 245 -17.21 11.30 -29.87
C GLY A 245 -16.56 11.37 -28.50
N PHE A 246 -17.32 11.76 -27.46
CA PHE A 246 -16.77 11.97 -26.12
C PHE A 246 -16.29 10.64 -25.54
N GLN A 247 -14.99 10.56 -25.21
CA GLN A 247 -14.40 9.35 -24.63
C GLN A 247 -13.47 9.66 -23.46
N TYR A 248 -13.78 9.09 -22.29
CA TYR A 248 -12.90 9.10 -21.12
C TYR A 248 -11.63 8.28 -21.35
N ARG A 249 -10.55 8.79 -20.75
CA ARG A 249 -9.36 8.01 -20.44
C ARG A 249 -9.19 7.99 -18.93
N TYR A 250 -8.64 6.87 -18.45
CA TYR A 250 -8.45 6.60 -17.04
C TYR A 250 -6.98 6.62 -16.67
N SER A 251 -6.71 7.13 -15.47
CA SER A 251 -5.38 7.10 -14.89
C SER A 251 -5.45 6.83 -13.40
N THR A 252 -4.56 6.01 -12.87
CA THR A 252 -4.45 5.77 -11.43
C THR A 252 -4.00 7.04 -10.73
N TYR A 253 -4.74 7.46 -9.71
CA TYR A 253 -4.41 8.58 -8.85
C TYR A 253 -3.80 8.07 -7.55
N GLN A 254 -4.55 7.28 -6.79
CA GLN A 254 -4.15 6.71 -5.51
C GLN A 254 -4.41 5.21 -5.51
N LEU A 255 -3.55 4.46 -4.84
CA LEU A 255 -3.68 3.02 -4.63
C LEU A 255 -3.26 2.70 -3.20
N GLU A 256 -4.06 1.92 -2.49
CA GLU A 256 -3.68 1.31 -1.22
C GLU A 256 -3.62 -0.20 -1.41
N TYR A 257 -2.51 -0.80 -1.03
CA TYR A 257 -2.30 -2.24 -1.06
C TYR A 257 -2.05 -2.72 0.36
N CYS A 258 -2.74 -3.78 0.78
CA CYS A 258 -2.61 -4.29 2.14
C CYS A 258 -2.35 -5.79 2.16
N ARG A 259 -1.59 -6.24 3.16
CA ARG A 259 -1.45 -7.63 3.58
C ARG A 259 -2.02 -7.74 4.99
N ASN A 260 -2.92 -8.70 5.19
CA ASN A 260 -3.61 -8.93 6.44
C ASN A 260 -3.22 -10.30 6.97
N PHE A 261 -2.68 -10.35 8.19
CA PHE A 261 -2.35 -11.57 8.89
C PHE A 261 -3.37 -11.83 9.98
N CYS A 262 -4.05 -12.98 9.93
CA CYS A 262 -4.96 -13.43 10.98
C CYS A 262 -4.19 -14.32 11.96
N PHE A 263 -4.11 -13.90 13.22
CA PHE A 263 -3.41 -14.60 14.28
C PHE A 263 -4.36 -15.46 15.10
N SER A 264 -3.88 -16.62 15.56
CA SER A 264 -4.63 -17.48 16.50
C SER A 264 -4.79 -16.87 17.90
N SER A 265 -3.96 -15.87 18.24
CA SER A 265 -4.01 -15.19 19.54
C SER A 265 -3.70 -13.70 19.40
N GLY A 266 -4.68 -12.86 19.77
CA GLY A 266 -4.54 -11.41 19.77
C GLY A 266 -3.46 -10.91 20.73
N ARG A 267 -3.28 -11.58 21.88
CA ARG A 267 -2.19 -11.27 22.83
C ARG A 267 -0.82 -11.47 22.17
N LYS A 268 -0.58 -12.62 21.54
CA LYS A 268 0.71 -12.91 20.88
C LYS A 268 0.95 -11.96 19.71
N MET A 269 -0.08 -11.66 18.91
CA MET A 269 -0.01 -10.65 17.86
C MET A 269 0.42 -9.28 18.42
N TRP A 270 -0.20 -8.87 19.53
CA TRP A 270 0.12 -7.59 20.17
C TRP A 270 1.55 -7.54 20.70
N GLU A 271 2.02 -8.62 21.34
CA GLU A 271 3.41 -8.75 21.78
C GLU A 271 4.39 -8.63 20.60
N ILE A 272 4.07 -9.24 19.46
CA ILE A 272 4.87 -9.11 18.22
C ILE A 272 4.86 -7.68 17.72
N LEU A 273 3.69 -7.04 17.63
CA LEU A 273 3.58 -5.66 17.14
C LEU A 273 4.39 -4.70 18.02
N GLN A 274 4.27 -4.79 19.35
CA GLN A 274 5.05 -3.97 20.28
C GLN A 274 6.55 -4.22 20.12
N ARG A 275 6.97 -5.49 20.06
CA ARG A 275 8.38 -5.85 19.82
C ARG A 275 8.90 -5.26 18.51
N LEU A 276 8.13 -5.36 17.42
CA LEU A 276 8.51 -4.79 16.13
C LEU A 276 8.68 -3.28 16.24
N VAL A 277 7.70 -2.58 16.82
CA VAL A 277 7.70 -1.12 17.00
C VAL A 277 8.92 -0.66 17.79
N ASP A 278 9.17 -1.27 18.96
CA ASP A 278 10.29 -0.92 19.83
C ASP A 278 11.64 -1.13 19.13
N ARG A 279 11.78 -2.23 18.40
CA ARG A 279 13.03 -2.63 17.73
C ARG A 279 13.32 -1.80 16.48
N THR A 280 12.29 -1.32 15.77
CA THR A 280 12.47 -0.51 14.55
C THR A 280 12.65 0.97 14.82
N ARG A 281 12.21 1.47 15.97
CA ARG A 281 12.18 2.91 16.34
C ARG A 281 13.53 3.62 16.21
N SER A 282 14.65 2.91 16.31
CA SER A 282 16.02 3.47 16.22
C SER A 282 16.83 3.06 14.98
N ARG A 283 16.33 2.12 14.14
CA ARG A 283 17.16 1.39 13.16
C ARG A 283 16.74 1.51 11.69
N LEU A 284 15.55 2.05 11.39
CA LEU A 284 15.14 2.32 10.01
C LEU A 284 15.76 3.63 9.51
N ASP A 285 17.00 3.55 9.00
CA ASP A 285 17.67 4.69 8.38
C ASP A 285 17.14 4.99 6.96
N LEU A 286 17.48 6.17 6.45
CA LEU A 286 17.08 6.64 5.11
C LEU A 286 17.51 5.72 3.97
N LYS A 287 18.59 4.94 4.12
CA LYS A 287 19.09 4.03 3.08
C LYS A 287 18.23 2.76 3.03
N VAL A 288 17.83 2.25 4.18
CA VAL A 288 16.90 1.11 4.30
C VAL A 288 15.53 1.51 3.75
N VAL A 289 14.99 2.68 4.12
CA VAL A 289 13.71 3.18 3.60
C VAL A 289 13.74 3.33 2.07
N LYS A 290 14.81 3.88 1.49
CA LYS A 290 14.97 3.94 0.02
C LYS A 290 15.03 2.56 -0.63
N THR A 291 15.61 1.58 0.04
CA THR A 291 15.69 0.20 -0.45
C THR A 291 14.32 -0.47 -0.44
N ILE A 292 13.54 -0.28 0.63
CA ILE A 292 12.17 -0.79 0.76
C ILE A 292 11.29 -0.27 -0.39
N PHE A 293 11.34 1.02 -0.67
CA PHE A 293 10.58 1.63 -1.77
C PHE A 293 11.21 1.40 -3.17
N GLY A 294 12.35 0.71 -3.28
CA GLY A 294 12.97 0.37 -4.57
C GLY A 294 13.76 1.50 -5.24
N PHE A 295 14.12 2.58 -4.53
CA PHE A 295 14.84 3.74 -5.05
C PHE A 295 16.37 3.69 -4.84
N LYS A 296 16.94 2.51 -4.57
CA LYS A 296 18.37 2.33 -4.24
C LYS A 296 19.31 2.75 -5.38
N ASN A 297 18.86 2.65 -6.65
CA ASN A 297 19.62 3.05 -7.83
C ASN A 297 18.94 4.22 -8.56
N ARG A 298 19.73 5.28 -8.77
CA ARG A 298 19.42 6.59 -9.37
C ARG A 298 18.28 6.56 -10.43
N PRO A 299 17.10 7.16 -10.17
CA PRO A 299 16.12 7.40 -11.23
C PRO A 299 16.57 8.56 -12.12
N ARG A 300 16.44 8.38 -13.43
CA ARG A 300 16.61 9.41 -14.48
C ARG A 300 15.98 10.73 -14.03
N VAL A 301 16.77 11.80 -14.15
CA VAL A 301 16.47 13.21 -13.89
C VAL A 301 15.01 13.59 -14.18
N LYS A 302 14.12 13.50 -13.19
CA LYS A 302 12.93 14.36 -13.05
C LYS A 302 12.65 14.58 -11.57
N ARG A 303 13.12 15.74 -11.08
CA ARG A 303 12.68 16.44 -9.85
C ARG A 303 12.04 15.56 -8.77
N LEU A 304 12.86 14.77 -8.08
CA LEU A 304 12.55 14.41 -6.69
C LEU A 304 12.68 15.70 -5.87
N LYS A 305 11.58 16.46 -5.75
CA LYS A 305 11.52 17.58 -4.81
C LYS A 305 11.88 17.02 -3.43
N GLN A 306 12.73 17.75 -2.70
CA GLN A 306 13.13 17.50 -1.32
C GLN A 306 11.91 17.58 -0.36
N ASN A 307 10.94 16.69 -0.51
CA ASN A 307 9.82 16.62 0.42
C ASN A 307 10.27 15.88 1.68
N LYS A 308 9.75 16.35 2.82
CA LYS A 308 10.06 15.90 4.19
C LYS A 308 10.08 14.37 4.29
N TRP A 309 11.10 13.90 5.00
CA TRP A 309 11.45 12.51 5.17
C TRP A 309 11.33 12.19 6.64
N GLY A 310 10.78 11.04 7.00
CA GLY A 310 10.63 10.66 8.38
C GLY A 310 10.10 9.24 8.53
N VAL A 311 10.70 8.51 9.45
CA VAL A 311 10.01 7.43 10.14
C VAL A 311 9.32 8.12 11.30
N GLU A 312 7.99 8.13 11.29
CA GLU A 312 7.21 8.76 12.35
C GLU A 312 6.41 7.67 13.05
N VAL A 313 6.82 7.32 14.27
CA VAL A 313 5.99 6.45 15.11
C VAL A 313 4.90 7.33 15.69
N GLU A 314 3.80 7.49 14.95
CA GLU A 314 2.60 8.11 15.47
C GLU A 314 1.99 7.17 16.52
N THR A 315 1.84 7.65 17.75
CA THR A 315 1.06 6.96 18.78
C THR A 315 -0.35 7.56 18.72
N PRO A 316 -1.35 6.90 18.12
CA PRO A 316 -2.70 7.45 18.03
C PRO A 316 -3.38 7.44 19.39
N THR A 317 -4.39 8.29 19.53
CA THR A 317 -5.14 8.60 20.75
C THR A 317 -6.04 7.46 21.26
N TYR A 318 -6.01 6.29 20.61
CA TYR A 318 -6.79 5.10 20.94
C TYR A 318 -5.98 3.85 20.58
N ASP A 319 -5.39 3.18 21.59
CA ASP A 319 -4.84 1.79 21.66
C ASP A 319 -4.38 1.03 20.39
N LEU A 320 -4.00 1.72 19.32
CA LEU A 320 -3.53 1.15 18.07
C LEU A 320 -2.13 1.71 17.84
N THR A 321 -1.09 1.02 18.28
CA THR A 321 0.27 1.45 17.94
C THR A 321 0.44 1.34 16.41
N VAL A 322 0.44 2.48 15.72
CA VAL A 322 0.64 2.57 14.27
C VAL A 322 2.10 2.89 14.02
N PHE A 323 2.85 1.94 13.48
CA PHE A 323 4.18 2.26 12.97
C PHE A 323 4.03 2.77 11.53
N HIS A 324 4.38 4.05 11.31
CA HIS A 324 4.19 4.76 10.06
C HIS A 324 5.53 5.20 9.46
N VAL A 325 5.81 4.76 8.24
CA VAL A 325 6.99 5.18 7.47
C VAL A 325 6.51 5.97 6.27
N HIS A 326 7.00 7.19 6.07
CA HIS A 326 6.65 7.99 4.89
C HIS A 326 7.86 8.27 4.00
N TYR A 327 7.64 8.17 2.69
CA TYR A 327 8.59 8.54 1.65
C TYR A 327 7.88 9.37 0.58
N GLY A 328 7.95 10.69 0.70
CA GLY A 328 7.28 11.61 -0.23
C GLY A 328 5.76 11.45 -0.21
N LYS A 329 5.17 10.90 -1.27
CA LYS A 329 3.73 10.58 -1.36
C LYS A 329 3.46 9.07 -1.28
N LEU A 330 4.39 8.33 -0.70
CA LEU A 330 4.25 6.93 -0.36
C LEU A 330 4.26 6.80 1.17
N SER A 331 3.40 5.95 1.70
CA SER A 331 3.38 5.63 3.13
C SER A 331 3.31 4.12 3.32
N LEU A 332 3.93 3.64 4.37
CA LEU A 332 3.80 2.28 4.89
C LEU A 332 3.25 2.35 6.31
N LYS A 333 2.22 1.57 6.62
CA LYS A 333 1.67 1.46 7.96
C LYS A 333 1.58 0.01 8.38
N ILE A 334 1.89 -0.28 9.64
CA ILE A 334 1.56 -1.55 10.29
C ILE A 334 0.79 -1.24 11.57
N TYR A 335 -0.33 -1.92 11.75
CA TYR A 335 -1.23 -1.69 12.87
C TYR A 335 -2.14 -2.91 13.10
N SER A 336 -2.64 -3.07 14.32
CA SER A 336 -3.69 -4.06 14.61
C SER A 336 -5.05 -3.55 14.16
N LYS A 337 -5.91 -4.44 13.70
CA LYS A 337 -7.30 -4.12 13.36
C LYS A 337 -8.24 -5.15 13.94
N GLY A 338 -9.04 -4.72 14.91
CA GLY A 338 -9.74 -5.69 15.75
C GLY A 338 -8.75 -6.48 16.60
N GLU A 339 -9.16 -7.65 17.04
CA GLU A 339 -8.44 -8.40 18.08
C GLU A 339 -7.34 -9.32 17.51
N PHE A 340 -7.50 -9.80 16.27
CA PHE A 340 -6.67 -10.88 15.71
C PHE A 340 -5.97 -10.54 14.40
N ILE A 341 -6.18 -9.33 13.84
CA ILE A 341 -5.63 -8.99 12.52
C ILE A 341 -4.49 -7.99 12.65
N LEU A 342 -3.33 -8.35 12.11
CA LEU A 342 -2.22 -7.44 11.88
C LEU A 342 -2.24 -7.02 10.42
N ARG A 343 -2.46 -5.73 10.17
CA ARG A 343 -2.56 -5.19 8.82
C ARG A 343 -1.34 -4.34 8.50
N ILE A 344 -0.73 -4.63 7.35
CA ILE A 344 0.35 -3.85 6.77
C ILE A 344 -0.15 -3.25 5.47
N GLU A 345 0.04 -1.95 5.28
CA GLU A 345 -0.47 -1.21 4.13
C GLU A 345 0.62 -0.39 3.46
N VAL A 346 0.67 -0.45 2.13
CA VAL A 346 1.35 0.51 1.28
C VAL A 346 0.31 1.47 0.72
N MET A 347 0.44 2.76 1.03
CA MET A 347 -0.40 3.81 0.44
C MET A 347 0.42 4.59 -0.59
N VAL A 348 -0.05 4.57 -1.83
CA VAL A 348 0.42 5.41 -2.93
C VAL A 348 -0.51 6.62 -3.03
N HIS A 349 -0.22 7.71 -2.32
CA HIS A 349 -1.08 8.92 -2.31
C HIS A 349 -1.11 9.64 -3.66
N ASN A 350 -0.10 9.40 -4.51
CA ASN A 350 -0.12 9.83 -5.91
C ASN A 350 0.74 8.92 -6.79
N ALA A 351 0.12 8.26 -7.75
CA ALA A 351 0.82 7.39 -8.69
C ALA A 351 1.84 8.13 -9.57
N SER A 352 1.81 9.47 -9.64
CA SER A 352 2.84 10.26 -10.35
C SER A 352 4.24 10.12 -9.78
N ASP A 353 4.35 9.71 -8.52
CA ASP A 353 5.62 9.62 -7.80
C ASP A 353 6.19 8.19 -7.85
N THR A 354 5.51 7.28 -8.57
CA THR A 354 5.94 5.92 -8.84
C THR A 354 6.77 5.87 -10.13
N PRO A 355 7.60 4.83 -10.36
CA PRO A 355 8.39 4.71 -11.59
C PRO A 355 7.53 4.42 -12.84
N PHE A 356 6.25 4.12 -12.68
CA PHE A 356 5.33 3.77 -13.77
C PHE A 356 4.57 4.98 -14.29
N ARG A 357 4.00 4.85 -15.50
CA ARG A 357 3.06 5.87 -15.99
C ARG A 357 1.75 5.70 -15.22
N ARG A 358 1.01 6.80 -15.14
CA ARG A 358 -0.31 6.82 -14.46
C ARG A 358 -1.42 6.16 -15.27
N SER A 359 -1.15 5.69 -16.48
CA SER A 359 -2.19 5.09 -17.33
C SER A 359 -2.82 3.89 -16.64
N LEU A 360 -4.13 3.68 -16.83
CA LEU A 360 -4.81 2.46 -16.33
C LEU A 360 -4.13 1.18 -16.84
N VAL A 361 -3.50 1.22 -18.03
CA VAL A 361 -2.74 0.10 -18.59
C VAL A 361 -1.59 -0.37 -17.70
N ASP A 362 -1.00 0.53 -16.92
CA ASP A 362 0.08 0.20 -15.99
C ASP A 362 -0.43 -0.11 -14.57
N PHE A 363 -1.76 -0.20 -14.36
CA PHE A 363 -2.35 -0.51 -13.06
C PHE A 363 -1.89 -1.86 -12.48
N PRO A 364 -1.92 -2.99 -13.22
CA PRO A 364 -1.44 -4.28 -12.68
C PRO A 364 0.03 -4.23 -12.26
N LYS A 365 0.87 -3.52 -13.02
CA LYS A 365 2.29 -3.32 -12.68
C LYS A 365 2.45 -2.51 -11.39
N LEU A 366 1.60 -1.52 -11.17
CA LEU A 366 1.60 -0.74 -9.94
C LEU A 366 1.20 -1.58 -8.73
N VAL A 367 0.20 -2.46 -8.86
CA VAL A 367 -0.21 -3.40 -7.80
C VAL A 367 0.92 -4.37 -7.47
N SER A 368 1.52 -5.00 -8.48
CA SER A 368 2.69 -5.89 -8.30
C SER A 368 3.86 -5.17 -7.62
N TRP A 369 4.16 -3.94 -8.02
CA TRP A 369 5.22 -3.18 -7.35
C TRP A 369 4.88 -2.83 -5.89
N ALA A 370 3.62 -2.51 -5.58
CA ALA A 370 3.18 -2.25 -4.21
C ALA A 370 3.32 -3.51 -3.34
N LYS A 371 3.00 -4.69 -3.90
CA LYS A 371 3.27 -6.00 -3.29
C LYS A 371 4.76 -6.18 -2.99
N ASP A 372 5.64 -5.92 -3.97
CA ASP A 372 7.09 -6.05 -3.77
C ASP A 372 7.63 -5.08 -2.70
N VAL A 373 7.07 -3.86 -2.61
CA VAL A 373 7.42 -2.89 -1.55
C VAL A 373 7.04 -3.43 -0.18
N LEU A 374 5.84 -4.01 -0.07
CA LEU A 374 5.36 -4.62 1.16
C LEU A 374 6.25 -5.79 1.57
N GLU A 375 6.62 -6.67 0.64
CA GLU A 375 7.50 -7.81 0.90
C GLU A 375 8.89 -7.36 1.37
N ARG A 376 9.50 -6.36 0.72
CA ARG A 376 10.78 -5.79 1.17
C ARG A 376 10.67 -5.15 2.56
N PHE A 377 9.52 -4.56 2.87
CA PHE A 377 9.28 -3.98 4.20
C PHE A 377 9.22 -5.08 5.26
N LEU A 378 8.46 -6.14 5.00
CA LEU A 378 8.37 -7.31 5.87
C LEU A 378 9.72 -7.99 6.10
N ASP A 379 10.52 -8.17 5.04
CA ASP A 379 11.87 -8.70 5.15
C ASP A 379 12.78 -7.81 6.03
N ALA A 380 12.65 -6.49 5.91
CA ALA A 380 13.39 -5.55 6.75
C ALA A 380 12.96 -5.62 8.21
N LEU A 381 11.65 -5.72 8.48
CA LEU A 381 11.11 -5.91 9.83
C LEU A 381 11.61 -7.21 10.45
N GLN A 382 11.55 -8.30 9.71
CA GLN A 382 12.06 -9.61 10.15
C GLN A 382 13.56 -9.55 10.45
N CYS A 383 14.36 -8.93 9.59
CA CYS A 383 15.79 -8.77 9.83
C CYS A 383 16.07 -7.97 11.12
N VAL A 384 15.32 -6.89 11.37
CA VAL A 384 15.47 -6.09 12.60
C VAL A 384 15.09 -6.91 13.83
N ASP A 385 14.04 -7.71 13.74
CA ASP A 385 13.53 -8.52 14.83
C ASP A 385 14.46 -9.69 15.22
N VAL A 386 14.97 -10.42 14.22
CA VAL A 386 15.91 -11.55 14.40
C VAL A 386 17.29 -11.06 14.86
N CYS A 387 17.72 -9.87 14.43
CA CYS A 387 19.01 -9.31 14.84
C CYS A 387 18.97 -8.62 16.22
N PHE A 388 17.87 -8.74 16.97
CA PHE A 388 17.73 -8.12 18.29
C PHE A 388 18.18 -9.05 19.41
N ILE A 389 19.12 -8.59 20.23
CA ILE A 389 19.51 -9.22 21.49
C ILE A 389 18.67 -8.55 22.59
N SER A 390 17.88 -9.32 23.35
CA SER A 390 17.09 -8.78 24.47
C SER A 390 17.99 -8.34 25.63
N ASP A 391 17.48 -7.46 26.50
CA ASP A 391 18.17 -7.05 27.72
C ASP A 391 18.42 -8.27 28.62
N GLU A 392 17.44 -9.16 28.76
CA GLU A 392 17.60 -10.46 29.43
C GLU A 392 18.69 -11.32 28.78
N ALA A 393 18.80 -11.34 27.45
CA ALA A 393 19.89 -12.06 26.78
C ALA A 393 21.25 -11.42 27.10
N MET A 394 21.33 -10.08 27.20
CA MET A 394 22.54 -9.37 27.63
C MET A 394 22.91 -9.63 29.09
N GLU A 395 21.93 -9.78 29.97
CA GLU A 395 22.13 -10.09 31.40
C GLU A 395 22.49 -11.57 31.64
N THR A 396 21.88 -12.48 30.88
CA THR A 396 22.15 -13.92 30.98
C THR A 396 23.40 -14.35 30.22
N LEU A 397 23.91 -13.56 29.27
CA LEU A 397 25.11 -13.86 28.48
C LEU A 397 26.34 -14.13 29.36
N PRO A 398 26.68 -13.28 30.35
CA PRO A 398 27.76 -13.51 31.31
C PRO A 398 27.56 -14.72 32.24
N GLU A 399 26.35 -15.24 32.38
CA GLU A 399 26.07 -16.36 33.26
C GLU A 399 26.59 -17.70 32.70
N PRO A 400 27.08 -18.63 33.55
CA PRO A 400 27.50 -19.96 33.13
C PRO A 400 26.40 -20.74 32.41
N SER A 401 26.78 -21.61 31.48
CA SER A 401 25.86 -22.50 30.75
C SER A 401 26.36 -23.95 30.77
N THR A 402 25.60 -24.88 30.20
CA THR A 402 25.94 -26.31 30.15
C THR A 402 26.00 -26.81 28.72
N VAL A 403 27.07 -27.53 28.37
CA VAL A 403 27.18 -28.27 27.10
C VAL A 403 27.27 -29.75 27.43
N GLY A 404 26.19 -30.49 27.16
CA GLY A 404 26.05 -31.87 27.64
C GLY A 404 26.13 -31.92 29.17
N LYS A 405 27.05 -32.74 29.71
CA LYS A 405 27.29 -32.83 31.16
C LYS A 405 28.30 -31.81 31.71
N THR A 406 28.90 -30.96 30.86
CA THR A 406 29.95 -30.03 31.29
C THR A 406 29.43 -28.61 31.48
N ARG A 407 29.64 -28.03 32.67
CA ARG A 407 29.41 -26.60 32.92
C ARG A 407 30.53 -25.77 32.28
N VAL A 408 30.17 -24.72 31.56
CA VAL A 408 31.07 -23.77 30.90
C VAL A 408 30.79 -22.35 31.39
N GLY A 409 31.81 -21.52 31.48
CA GLY A 409 31.65 -20.12 31.90
C GLY A 409 30.84 -19.32 30.86
N GLY A 410 30.23 -18.22 31.28
CA GLY A 410 29.47 -17.35 30.39
C GLY A 410 30.35 -16.54 29.43
N ILE A 411 29.66 -15.77 28.60
CA ILE A 411 30.19 -14.90 27.54
C ILE A 411 30.07 -13.46 28.01
N ASP A 412 31.19 -12.89 28.41
CA ASP A 412 31.27 -11.49 28.86
C ASP A 412 31.74 -10.60 27.71
N LEU A 413 30.80 -9.90 27.06
CA LEU A 413 31.07 -8.98 25.96
C LEU A 413 31.77 -7.69 26.40
N ASN A 414 31.90 -7.42 27.71
CA ASN A 414 32.70 -6.29 28.20
C ASN A 414 34.20 -6.53 28.04
N ARG A 415 34.63 -7.79 27.91
CA ARG A 415 36.04 -8.14 27.68
C ARG A 415 36.44 -7.94 26.21
N PRO A 416 37.52 -7.17 25.92
CA PRO A 416 38.01 -6.96 24.56
C PRO A 416 38.27 -8.26 23.78
N ARG A 417 38.84 -9.26 24.47
CA ARG A 417 39.08 -10.60 23.90
C ARG A 417 37.80 -11.25 23.37
N MET A 418 36.72 -11.22 24.15
CA MET A 418 35.48 -11.88 23.77
C MET A 418 34.79 -11.16 22.60
N ARG A 419 34.85 -9.82 22.55
CA ARG A 419 34.37 -9.05 21.37
C ARG A 419 35.14 -9.43 20.10
N LEU A 420 36.45 -9.62 20.22
CA LEU A 420 37.30 -10.05 19.11
C LEU A 420 36.98 -11.46 18.63
N VAL A 421 36.71 -12.39 19.57
CA VAL A 421 36.27 -13.76 19.25
C VAL A 421 34.93 -13.77 18.54
N VAL A 422 33.93 -13.03 19.04
CA VAL A 422 32.60 -12.94 18.39
C VAL A 422 32.71 -12.31 17.00
N ARG A 423 33.49 -11.23 16.84
CA ARG A 423 33.75 -10.60 15.53
C ARG A 423 34.42 -11.56 14.55
N THR A 424 35.37 -12.37 15.04
CA THR A 424 36.05 -13.40 14.24
C THR A 424 35.07 -14.47 13.78
N ILE A 425 34.21 -14.94 14.67
CA ILE A 425 33.22 -15.98 14.35
C ILE A 425 32.20 -15.46 13.33
N LEU A 426 31.74 -14.22 13.46
CA LEU A 426 30.89 -13.59 12.44
C LEU A 426 31.60 -13.55 11.08
N SER A 427 32.90 -13.19 11.04
CA SER A 427 33.68 -13.19 9.80
C SER A 427 33.89 -14.59 9.19
N LEU A 428 33.96 -15.64 10.01
CA LEU A 428 34.17 -17.02 9.55
C LEU A 428 32.85 -17.74 9.24
N SER A 429 31.73 -17.25 9.79
CA SER A 429 30.38 -17.80 9.60
C SER A 429 29.88 -17.73 8.16
N THR A 430 30.49 -16.88 7.33
CA THR A 430 30.19 -16.79 5.89
C THR A 430 30.80 -17.93 5.08
N SER A 431 31.63 -18.79 5.69
CA SER A 431 32.22 -19.97 5.03
C SER A 431 31.19 -21.12 4.94
N PRO A 432 30.86 -21.63 3.74
CA PRO A 432 29.90 -22.73 3.57
C PRO A 432 30.39 -24.05 4.19
N THR A 433 31.71 -24.23 4.31
CA THR A 433 32.33 -25.43 4.90
C THR A 433 32.40 -25.36 6.43
N GLY A 434 32.01 -24.25 7.06
CA GLY A 434 32.15 -24.03 8.50
C GLY A 434 33.55 -23.57 8.86
N PHE A 435 33.89 -23.65 10.15
CA PHE A 435 35.20 -23.23 10.67
C PHE A 435 35.65 -24.09 11.86
N SER A 436 36.96 -24.15 12.07
CA SER A 436 37.62 -24.91 13.13
C SER A 436 38.21 -24.00 14.21
N ALA A 437 38.50 -24.55 15.40
CA ALA A 437 39.17 -23.82 16.48
C ALA A 437 40.55 -23.26 16.07
N ARG A 438 41.24 -23.93 15.13
CA ARG A 438 42.53 -23.48 14.58
C ARG A 438 42.38 -22.28 13.64
N GLU A 439 41.31 -22.21 12.87
CA GLU A 439 41.02 -21.06 12.01
C GLU A 439 40.57 -19.86 12.85
N VAL A 440 39.78 -20.10 13.89
CA VAL A 440 39.38 -19.07 14.86
C VAL A 440 40.59 -18.49 15.56
N SER A 441 41.51 -19.29 16.10
CA SER A 441 42.72 -18.77 16.76
C SER A 441 43.61 -17.96 15.82
N ARG A 442 43.82 -18.43 14.58
CA ARG A 442 44.58 -17.69 13.56
C ARG A 442 43.95 -16.34 13.22
N LYS A 443 42.62 -16.32 13.05
CA LYS A 443 41.89 -15.11 12.65
C LYS A 443 41.72 -14.11 13.80
N VAL A 444 41.53 -14.58 15.04
CA VAL A 444 41.53 -13.73 16.24
C VAL A 444 42.88 -13.02 16.37
N ARG A 445 44.00 -13.75 16.26
CA ARG A 445 45.36 -13.15 16.31
C ARG A 445 45.56 -12.12 15.21
N SER A 446 45.17 -12.44 13.98
CA SER A 446 45.25 -11.53 12.83
C SER A 446 44.40 -10.26 13.00
N LEU A 447 43.19 -10.36 13.55
CA LEU A 447 42.31 -9.21 13.75
C LEU A 447 42.67 -8.36 14.98
N GLY A 448 43.29 -8.98 16.00
CA GLY A 448 43.68 -8.32 17.24
C GLY A 448 45.11 -7.82 17.30
N GLY A 449 45.96 -8.18 16.31
CA GLY A 449 47.40 -7.89 16.37
C GLY A 449 48.11 -8.61 17.51
N LEU A 450 47.60 -9.78 17.95
CA LEU A 450 48.09 -10.49 19.13
C LEU A 450 49.25 -11.43 18.77
N PRO A 451 50.28 -11.58 19.63
CA PRO A 451 51.35 -12.56 19.47
C PRO A 451 50.85 -14.02 19.49
N GLU A 452 51.68 -14.96 19.03
CA GLU A 452 51.26 -16.34 18.80
C GLU A 452 50.85 -17.11 20.07
N ASP A 453 51.41 -16.73 21.22
CA ASP A 453 51.24 -17.30 22.54
C ASP A 453 50.04 -16.75 23.33
N GLU A 454 49.53 -15.56 22.96
CA GLU A 454 48.47 -14.88 23.71
C GLU A 454 47.08 -15.50 23.49
N TYR A 455 46.80 -16.04 22.28
CA TYR A 455 45.52 -16.69 21.96
C TYR A 455 45.67 -17.98 21.14
N GLY A 456 45.75 -19.10 21.85
CA GLY A 456 45.96 -20.43 21.26
C GLY A 456 44.69 -21.22 20.92
N CYS A 457 44.86 -22.35 20.21
CA CYS A 457 43.76 -23.24 19.81
C CYS A 457 42.93 -23.79 20.99
N ARG A 458 43.54 -23.99 22.18
CA ARG A 458 42.83 -24.45 23.39
C ARG A 458 41.85 -23.38 23.90
N GLN A 459 42.27 -22.12 23.90
CA GLN A 459 41.40 -21.00 24.29
C GLN A 459 40.27 -20.82 23.27
N ALA A 460 40.58 -20.90 21.97
CA ALA A 460 39.56 -20.88 20.92
C ALA A 460 38.54 -22.03 21.07
N ALA A 461 38.99 -23.25 21.32
CA ALA A 461 38.10 -24.38 21.55
C ALA A 461 37.19 -24.19 22.79
N TYR A 462 37.73 -23.60 23.85
CA TYR A 462 36.95 -23.29 25.05
C TYR A 462 35.93 -22.18 24.82
N ASP A 463 36.31 -21.07 24.19
CA ASP A 463 35.40 -19.96 23.88
C ASP A 463 34.31 -20.39 22.86
N LEU A 464 34.64 -21.28 21.91
CA LEU A 464 33.65 -21.95 21.05
C LEU A 464 32.70 -22.84 21.87
N LYS A 465 33.21 -23.59 22.86
CA LYS A 465 32.35 -24.39 23.76
C LYS A 465 31.39 -23.51 24.56
N LYS A 466 31.79 -22.31 24.98
CA LYS A 466 30.87 -21.35 25.63
C LYS A 466 29.76 -20.90 24.70
N LEU A 467 30.09 -20.57 23.45
CA LEU A 467 29.12 -20.19 22.43
C LEU A 467 28.15 -21.31 22.09
N ARG A 468 28.59 -22.58 22.14
CA ARG A 468 27.71 -23.75 22.05
C ARG A 468 26.76 -23.84 23.24
N GLY A 469 27.24 -23.55 24.45
CA GLY A 469 26.40 -23.55 25.66
C GLY A 469 25.33 -22.46 25.68
N LYS A 470 25.50 -21.41 24.86
CA LYS A 470 24.50 -20.38 24.61
C LYS A 470 23.73 -20.61 23.30
N GLU A 471 23.92 -21.76 22.65
CA GLU A 471 23.23 -22.13 21.39
C GLU A 471 23.49 -21.15 20.23
N TRP A 472 24.64 -20.46 20.23
CA TRP A 472 25.00 -19.54 19.14
C TRP A 472 25.75 -20.23 18.00
N ILE A 473 26.33 -21.41 18.25
CA ILE A 473 27.04 -22.22 17.25
C ILE A 473 26.78 -23.71 17.49
N ASP A 474 26.86 -24.51 16.43
CA ASP A 474 26.74 -25.97 16.45
C ASP A 474 27.97 -26.68 15.89
N ALA A 475 28.19 -27.91 16.33
CA ALA A 475 29.16 -28.81 15.70
C ALA A 475 28.59 -29.39 14.40
N LYS A 476 29.41 -29.46 13.34
CA LYS A 476 29.08 -30.26 12.15
C LYS A 476 29.27 -31.75 12.47
N ALA A 477 28.52 -32.60 11.76
CA ALA A 477 28.63 -34.06 11.85
C ALA A 477 30.02 -34.60 11.40
N THR A 478 30.79 -33.80 10.67
CA THR A 478 32.18 -34.11 10.27
C THR A 478 33.18 -33.70 11.36
N PRO A 479 34.23 -34.49 11.66
CA PRO A 479 35.17 -34.18 12.74
C PRO A 479 35.87 -32.83 12.55
N GLY A 480 35.70 -31.91 13.51
CA GLY A 480 36.46 -30.66 13.61
C GLY A 480 35.80 -29.40 13.03
N GLY A 481 34.63 -29.50 12.40
CA GLY A 481 33.89 -28.36 11.85
C GLY A 481 32.82 -27.79 12.80
N MET A 482 32.67 -26.47 12.85
CA MET A 482 31.58 -25.75 13.52
C MET A 482 30.82 -24.86 12.53
N LYS A 483 29.53 -24.59 12.80
CA LYS A 483 28.67 -23.65 12.06
C LYS A 483 27.92 -22.74 13.03
N LEU A 484 27.55 -21.53 12.62
CA LEU A 484 26.67 -20.68 13.43
C LEU A 484 25.29 -21.33 13.55
N TRP A 485 24.65 -21.23 14.71
CA TRP A 485 23.28 -21.69 14.88
C TRP A 485 22.38 -20.80 14.02
N ARG A 486 21.64 -21.42 13.08
CA ARG A 486 20.54 -20.79 12.37
C ARG A 486 19.28 -21.42 12.94
N LYS A 487 18.48 -20.63 13.66
CA LYS A 487 17.06 -20.97 13.84
C LYS A 487 16.49 -21.14 12.43
N ASP A 488 15.92 -22.30 12.16
CA ASP A 488 15.70 -22.85 10.82
C ASP A 488 15.22 -21.81 9.78
N CYS A 489 16.12 -21.47 8.86
CA CYS A 489 15.75 -21.25 7.47
C CYS A 489 16.49 -22.36 6.71
N ASP A 490 15.81 -23.48 6.51
CA ASP A 490 16.31 -24.63 5.76
C ASP A 490 15.78 -24.55 4.32
N PRO A 491 16.52 -23.99 3.35
CA PRO A 491 16.34 -24.35 1.97
C PRO A 491 17.34 -25.46 1.65
N TRP A 492 16.82 -26.60 1.19
CA TRP A 492 17.54 -27.72 0.53
C TRP A 492 18.06 -28.85 1.43
N ARG A 493 17.18 -29.82 1.72
CA ARG A 493 17.54 -31.24 1.65
C ARG A 493 17.59 -31.65 0.17
N LEU A 494 18.83 -31.90 -0.29
CA LEU A 494 19.27 -32.38 -1.62
C LEU A 494 18.99 -31.47 -2.82
#